data_AF-A0A2T3N6H2-F1
#
_entry.id   AF-A0A2T3N6H2-F1
#
_cell.length_a   1.000
_cell.length_b   1.000
_cell.length_c   1.000
_cell.angle_alpha   90.00
_cell.angle_beta   90.00
_cell.angle_gamma   90.00
#
_symmetry.space_group_name_H-M   'P 1'
#
loop_
_entity.id
_entity.type
_entity.pdbx_description
1 polymer ?
#
loop_
_entity_poly.entity_id
_entity_poly.type
_entity_poly.pdbx_seq_one_letter_code
_entity_poly.pdbx_strand_id
1 'polypeptide(L)'
;MEIPEFWTNVIASLVASIIFTGIGAILLKHWKGLAIGIGALAFIAGAGTLVIWGINSAVDSYNESREVAYLQEKVDRFIKGNYKYQYDEGWRANVHKISPRLVMALSYPEQVKAHKTPHPFYNHDFQFEISEMLKDEGYSNRPFWVFEVRPISEEEYNKILEQTKG
;
A
#
# COMPACT_ATOMS: atom_id res chain seq x y z
N MET A 1 -5.79 21.64 -0.40
CA MET A 1 -5.64 20.36 0.32
C MET A 1 -7.04 19.84 0.56
N GLU A 2 -7.49 18.91 -0.27
CA GLU A 2 -8.76 18.23 -0.01
C GLU A 2 -8.53 17.33 1.21
N ILE A 3 -9.33 17.55 2.25
CA ILE A 3 -9.40 16.60 3.36
C ILE A 3 -9.92 15.30 2.74
N PRO A 4 -9.19 14.18 2.82
CA PRO A 4 -9.64 12.90 2.28
C PRO A 4 -11.05 12.61 2.79
N GLU A 5 -11.95 12.14 1.93
CA GLU A 5 -13.35 11.83 2.28
C GLU A 5 -13.48 11.00 3.57
N PHE A 6 -12.46 10.18 3.88
CA PHE A 6 -12.25 9.51 5.16
C PHE A 6 -12.39 10.44 6.38
N TRP A 7 -11.58 11.50 6.46
CA TRP A 7 -11.57 12.41 7.61
C TRP A 7 -12.86 13.21 7.70
N THR A 8 -13.45 13.58 6.56
CA THR A 8 -14.76 14.24 6.51
C THR A 8 -15.87 13.33 7.01
N ASN A 9 -15.89 12.05 6.64
CA ASN A 9 -16.86 11.07 7.11
C ASN A 9 -16.67 10.70 8.58
N VAL A 10 -15.43 10.57 9.05
CA VAL A 10 -15.11 10.33 10.46
C VAL A 10 -15.54 11.52 11.32
N ILE A 11 -15.20 12.75 10.93
CA ILE A 11 -15.61 13.96 11.63
C ILE A 11 -17.13 14.10 11.60
N ALA A 12 -17.79 13.87 10.45
CA ALA A 12 -19.24 13.89 10.35
C ALA A 12 -19.90 12.84 11.25
N SER A 13 -19.34 11.63 11.36
CA SER A 13 -19.85 10.57 12.25
C SER A 13 -19.68 10.91 13.74
N LEU A 14 -18.57 11.56 14.10
CA LEU A 14 -18.30 12.04 15.48
C LEU A 14 -19.26 13.17 15.85
N VAL A 15 -19.45 14.14 14.95
CA VAL A 15 -20.40 15.23 15.13
C VAL A 15 -21.82 14.70 15.21
N ALA A 16 -22.20 13.76 14.34
CA ALA A 16 -23.50 13.10 14.38
C ALA A 16 -23.68 12.32 15.69
N SER A 17 -22.66 11.62 16.18
CA SER A 17 -22.69 10.90 17.46
C SER A 17 -22.88 11.85 18.65
N ILE A 18 -22.19 13.00 18.67
CA ILE A 18 -22.36 14.03 19.71
C ILE A 18 -23.77 14.62 19.66
N ILE A 19 -24.29 14.90 18.46
CA ILE A 19 -25.66 15.40 18.27
C ILE A 19 -26.68 14.35 18.72
N PHE A 20 -26.52 13.08 18.34
CA PHE A 20 -27.38 11.98 18.76
C PHE A 20 -27.33 11.76 20.27
N THR A 21 -26.15 11.92 20.89
CA THR A 21 -25.98 11.81 22.34
C THR A 21 -26.64 12.99 23.06
N GLY A 22 -26.52 14.21 22.52
CA GLY A 22 -27.18 15.41 23.04
C GLY A 22 -28.71 15.37 22.91
N ILE A 23 -29.22 14.94 21.75
CA ILE A 23 -30.65 14.70 21.52
C ILE A 23 -31.14 13.56 22.42
N GLY A 24 -30.35 12.49 22.55
CA GLY A 24 -30.61 11.37 23.45
C GLY A 24 -30.70 11.79 24.91
N ALA A 25 -29.86 12.72 25.37
CA ALA A 25 -29.91 13.27 26.72
C ALA A 25 -31.17 14.12 26.98
N ILE A 26 -31.65 14.86 25.98
CA ILE A 26 -32.91 15.63 26.06
C ILE A 26 -34.12 14.68 26.06
N LEU A 27 -34.12 13.64 25.21
CA LEU A 27 -35.15 12.60 25.17
C LEU A 27 -35.15 11.70 26.42
N LEU A 28 -33.99 11.41 27.01
CA LEU A 28 -33.82 10.65 28.27
C LEU A 28 -34.56 11.33 29.44
N LYS A 29 -34.69 12.65 29.42
CA LYS A 29 -35.41 13.40 30.46
C LYS A 29 -36.91 13.12 30.46
N HIS A 30 -37.51 12.80 29.32
CA HIS A 30 -38.95 12.58 29.19
C HIS A 30 -39.34 11.11 28.90
N TRP A 31 -38.48 10.32 28.27
CA TRP A 31 -38.78 8.94 27.81
C TRP A 31 -37.61 7.98 28.08
N LYS A 32 -37.30 7.75 29.37
CA LYS A 32 -36.18 6.90 29.82
C LYS A 32 -36.15 5.50 29.20
N GLY A 33 -37.31 4.91 28.90
CA GLY A 33 -37.40 3.57 28.31
C GLY A 33 -37.02 3.48 26.83
N LEU A 34 -37.34 4.51 26.02
CA LEU A 34 -37.04 4.52 24.59
C LEU A 34 -35.58 4.88 24.30
N ALA A 35 -35.02 5.81 25.08
CA ALA A 35 -33.66 6.31 24.83
C ALA A 35 -32.57 5.25 25.11
N ILE A 36 -32.79 4.32 26.04
CA ILE A 36 -31.90 3.17 26.27
C ILE A 36 -31.93 2.23 25.06
N GLY A 37 -33.11 1.99 24.48
CA GLY A 37 -33.25 1.16 23.28
C GLY A 37 -32.58 1.78 22.04
N ILE A 38 -32.72 3.10 21.86
CA ILE A 38 -32.09 3.83 20.74
C ILE A 38 -30.57 3.88 20.90
N GLY A 39 -30.06 4.13 22.12
CA GLY A 39 -28.62 4.12 22.39
C GLY A 39 -27.98 2.74 22.19
N ALA A 40 -28.65 1.68 22.64
CA ALA A 40 -28.20 0.30 22.41
C ALA A 40 -28.20 -0.07 20.92
N LEU A 41 -29.25 0.31 20.18
CA LEU A 41 -29.32 0.11 18.73
C LEU A 41 -28.19 0.85 17.98
N ALA A 42 -27.91 2.10 18.34
CA ALA A 42 -26.82 2.87 17.74
C ALA A 42 -25.44 2.26 18.03
N PHE A 43 -25.22 1.75 19.25
CA PHE A 43 -23.97 1.08 19.61
C PHE A 43 -23.80 -0.24 18.85
N ILE A 44 -24.86 -1.06 18.77
CA ILE A 44 -24.83 -2.32 18.01
C ILE A 44 -24.60 -2.06 16.52
N ALA A 45 -25.26 -1.05 15.94
CA ALA A 45 -25.06 -0.65 14.55
C ALA A 45 -23.64 -0.13 14.30
N GLY A 46 -23.09 0.68 15.21
CA GLY A 46 -21.72 1.17 15.14
C GLY A 46 -20.69 0.05 15.23
N ALA A 47 -20.85 -0.87 16.18
CA ALA A 47 -19.99 -2.04 16.32
C ALA A 47 -20.08 -2.96 15.10
N GLY A 48 -21.28 -3.21 14.57
CA GLY A 48 -21.49 -4.00 13.35
C GLY A 48 -20.81 -3.37 12.13
N THR A 49 -20.88 -2.05 11.99
CA THR A 49 -20.22 -1.31 10.90
C THR A 49 -18.70 -1.45 10.98
N LEU A 50 -18.11 -1.34 12.17
CA LEU A 50 -16.66 -1.52 12.37
C LEU A 50 -16.21 -2.94 12.02
N VAL A 51 -17.00 -3.96 12.39
CA VAL A 51 -16.70 -5.36 12.05
C VAL A 51 -16.77 -5.59 10.53
N ILE A 52 -17.83 -5.13 9.87
CA ILE A 52 -17.98 -5.26 8.41
C ILE A 52 -16.83 -4.52 7.70
N TRP A 53 -16.47 -3.33 8.16
CA TRP A 53 -15.34 -2.58 7.61
C TRP A 53 -14.01 -3.31 7.81
N GLY A 54 -13.76 -3.86 9.01
CA GLY A 54 -12.55 -4.64 9.28
C GLY A 54 -12.43 -5.88 8.39
N ILE A 55 -13.55 -6.58 8.16
CA ILE A 55 -13.60 -7.72 7.24
C ILE A 55 -13.30 -7.27 5.81
N ASN A 56 -13.95 -6.22 5.32
CA ASN A 56 -13.72 -5.73 3.96
C ASN A 56 -12.27 -5.26 3.77
N SER A 57 -11.71 -4.51 4.72
CA SER A 57 -10.31 -4.07 4.66
C SER A 57 -9.33 -5.24 4.65
N ALA A 58 -9.60 -6.30 5.42
CA ALA A 58 -8.78 -7.50 5.43
C ALA A 58 -8.88 -8.26 4.09
N VAL A 59 -10.09 -8.35 3.52
CA VAL A 59 -10.33 -8.97 2.21
C VAL A 59 -9.64 -8.17 1.10
N ASP A 60 -9.73 -6.84 1.12
CA ASP A 60 -9.09 -5.97 0.14
C ASP A 60 -7.56 -6.10 0.22
N SER A 61 -6.98 -6.08 1.42
CA SER A 61 -5.54 -6.29 1.62
C SER A 61 -5.09 -7.68 1.18
N TYR A 62 -5.90 -8.71 1.43
CA TYR A 62 -5.62 -10.07 0.99
C TYR A 62 -5.67 -10.19 -0.55
N ASN A 63 -6.68 -9.59 -1.18
CA ASN A 63 -6.82 -9.57 -2.63
C ASN A 63 -5.66 -8.82 -3.28
N GLU A 64 -5.28 -7.64 -2.76
CA GLU A 64 -4.11 -6.89 -3.24
C GLU A 64 -2.83 -7.71 -3.09
N SER A 65 -2.62 -8.38 -1.96
CA SER A 65 -1.44 -9.23 -1.74
C SER A 65 -1.37 -10.40 -2.72
N ARG A 66 -2.51 -11.04 -3.00
CA ARG A 66 -2.59 -12.11 -4.00
C ARG A 66 -2.32 -11.61 -5.41
N GLU A 67 -2.83 -10.45 -5.74
CA GLU A 67 -2.66 -9.84 -7.06
C GLU A 67 -1.20 -9.41 -7.28
N VAL A 68 -0.57 -8.81 -6.27
CA VAL A 68 0.86 -8.50 -6.25
C VAL A 68 1.68 -9.78 -6.44
N ALA A 69 1.36 -10.85 -5.72
CA ALA A 69 2.08 -12.13 -5.86
C ALA A 69 1.92 -12.75 -7.25
N TYR A 70 0.72 -12.70 -7.83
CA TYR A 70 0.46 -13.18 -9.20
C TYR A 70 1.29 -12.40 -10.22
N LEU A 71 1.28 -11.06 -10.13
CA LEU A 71 2.01 -10.20 -11.04
C LEU A 71 3.53 -10.34 -10.86
N GLN A 72 3.99 -10.50 -9.62
CA GLN A 72 5.39 -10.80 -9.30
C GLN A 72 5.85 -12.09 -9.99
N GLU A 73 5.06 -13.16 -9.91
CA GLU A 73 5.40 -14.43 -10.56
C GLU A 73 5.51 -14.28 -12.10
N LYS A 74 4.68 -13.44 -12.70
CA LYS A 74 4.74 -13.12 -14.14
C LYS A 74 6.01 -12.36 -14.48
N VAL A 75 6.34 -11.32 -13.72
CA VAL A 75 7.59 -10.55 -13.87
C VAL A 75 8.80 -11.47 -13.72
N ASP A 76 8.84 -12.31 -12.68
CA ASP A 76 9.96 -13.21 -12.44
C ASP A 76 10.13 -14.25 -13.55
N ARG A 77 9.03 -14.81 -14.08
CA ARG A 77 9.08 -15.71 -15.24
C ARG A 77 9.62 -14.99 -16.47
N PHE A 78 9.18 -13.78 -16.73
CA PHE A 78 9.66 -12.96 -17.84
C PHE A 78 11.16 -12.70 -17.73
N ILE A 79 11.63 -12.26 -16.56
CA ILE A 79 13.05 -11.98 -16.32
C ILE A 79 13.87 -13.26 -16.43
N LYS A 80 13.41 -14.37 -15.84
CA LYS A 80 14.12 -15.66 -15.92
C LYS A 80 14.23 -16.18 -17.35
N GLY A 81 13.21 -15.92 -18.19
CA GLY A 81 13.20 -16.32 -19.60
C GLY A 81 14.13 -15.49 -20.48
N ASN A 82 14.15 -14.16 -20.30
CA ASN A 82 14.84 -13.23 -21.20
C ASN A 82 16.19 -12.73 -20.66
N TYR A 83 16.36 -12.71 -19.34
CA TYR A 83 17.49 -12.15 -18.60
C TYR A 83 18.03 -13.15 -17.58
N LYS A 84 18.18 -14.43 -18.00
CA LYS A 84 18.55 -15.54 -17.13
C LYS A 84 19.81 -15.26 -16.29
N TYR A 85 20.85 -14.69 -16.90
CA TYR A 85 22.09 -14.38 -16.19
C TYR A 85 21.85 -13.39 -15.04
N GLN A 86 21.14 -12.28 -15.29
CA GLN A 86 20.81 -11.30 -14.28
C GLN A 86 19.91 -11.89 -13.20
N TYR A 87 18.95 -12.75 -13.58
CA TYR A 87 18.08 -13.44 -12.64
C TYR A 87 18.88 -14.38 -11.72
N ASP A 88 19.78 -15.18 -12.26
CA ASP A 88 20.60 -16.12 -11.50
C ASP A 88 21.58 -15.39 -10.56
N GLU A 89 22.08 -14.22 -10.96
CA GLU A 89 22.92 -13.33 -10.14
C GLU A 89 22.14 -12.59 -9.03
N GLY A 90 20.82 -12.76 -8.96
CA GLY A 90 19.98 -12.20 -7.89
C GLY A 90 19.39 -10.81 -8.17
N TRP A 91 19.52 -10.28 -9.39
CA TRP A 91 18.90 -9.01 -9.76
C TRP A 91 17.39 -9.19 -9.93
N ARG A 92 16.59 -8.29 -9.37
CA ARG A 92 15.12 -8.40 -9.40
C ARG A 92 14.45 -7.10 -9.80
N ALA A 93 13.26 -7.23 -10.39
CA ALA A 93 12.27 -6.16 -10.47
C ALA A 93 11.02 -6.65 -9.75
N ASN A 94 10.68 -5.99 -8.65
CA ASN A 94 9.62 -6.40 -7.74
C ASN A 94 8.36 -5.56 -7.95
N VAL A 95 7.20 -6.20 -7.93
CA VAL A 95 5.91 -5.53 -7.82
C VAL A 95 5.72 -5.13 -6.36
N HIS A 96 5.79 -3.83 -6.09
CA HIS A 96 5.66 -3.31 -4.72
C HIS A 96 4.20 -2.99 -4.37
N LYS A 97 3.46 -2.44 -5.33
CA LYS A 97 2.08 -2.02 -5.15
C LYS A 97 1.34 -1.98 -6.49
N ILE A 98 0.06 -2.30 -6.52
CA ILE A 98 -0.79 -2.20 -7.73
C ILE A 98 -1.71 -0.99 -7.68
N SER A 99 -2.38 -0.74 -6.54
CA SER A 99 -3.38 0.31 -6.40
C SER A 99 -2.97 1.38 -5.37
N PRO A 100 -3.24 2.68 -5.56
CA PRO A 100 -3.91 3.31 -6.71
C PRO A 100 -2.99 3.48 -7.93
N ARG A 101 -1.72 3.09 -7.82
CA ARG A 101 -0.73 3.18 -8.89
C ARG A 101 0.22 1.99 -8.82
N LEU A 102 0.49 1.39 -9.97
CA LEU A 102 1.45 0.31 -10.10
C LEU A 102 2.87 0.83 -9.85
N VAL A 103 3.54 0.29 -8.84
CA VAL A 103 4.92 0.62 -8.45
C VAL A 103 5.78 -0.61 -8.61
N MET A 104 6.83 -0.46 -9.40
CA MET A 104 7.87 -1.46 -9.62
C MET A 104 9.15 -1.00 -8.92
N ALA A 105 9.78 -1.89 -8.16
CA ALA A 105 11.01 -1.63 -7.45
C ALA A 105 12.17 -2.44 -8.05
N LEU A 106 13.30 -1.81 -8.29
CA LEU A 106 14.53 -2.46 -8.74
C LEU A 106 15.38 -2.83 -7.52
N SER A 107 15.68 -4.11 -7.37
CA SER A 107 16.30 -4.65 -6.15
C SER A 107 17.67 -5.24 -6.45
N TYR A 108 18.64 -4.78 -5.67
CA TYR A 108 20.04 -5.20 -5.80
C TYR A 108 20.29 -6.52 -5.04
N PRO A 109 21.03 -7.47 -5.64
CA PRO A 109 21.50 -8.67 -4.94
C PRO A 109 22.27 -8.31 -3.67
N GLU A 110 22.18 -9.13 -2.63
CA GLU A 110 22.78 -8.84 -1.31
C GLU A 110 24.27 -8.51 -1.39
N GLN A 111 25.00 -9.23 -2.24
CA GLN A 111 26.44 -9.07 -2.47
C GLN A 111 26.84 -7.77 -3.17
N VAL A 112 25.90 -7.05 -3.79
CA VAL A 112 26.18 -5.83 -4.56
C VAL A 112 25.92 -4.59 -3.70
N LYS A 113 26.88 -3.66 -3.67
CA LYS A 113 26.69 -2.33 -3.07
C LYS A 113 25.92 -1.45 -4.04
N ALA A 114 24.62 -1.23 -3.77
CA ALA A 114 23.68 -0.50 -4.62
C ALA A 114 24.16 0.88 -5.10
N HIS A 115 25.00 1.57 -4.33
CA HIS A 115 25.50 2.91 -4.66
C HIS A 115 26.67 2.95 -5.66
N LYS A 116 27.26 1.80 -6.03
CA LYS A 116 28.45 1.76 -6.93
C LYS A 116 28.22 1.03 -8.24
N THR A 117 27.11 0.32 -8.39
CA THR A 117 26.87 -0.54 -9.55
C THR A 117 25.56 -0.12 -10.21
N PRO A 118 25.56 0.22 -11.52
CA PRO A 118 24.32 0.46 -12.24
C PRO A 118 23.42 -0.77 -12.21
N HIS A 119 22.14 -0.59 -11.94
CA HIS A 119 21.17 -1.68 -12.00
C HIS A 119 20.93 -2.08 -13.46
N PRO A 120 21.08 -3.36 -13.85
CA PRO A 120 20.97 -3.79 -15.25
C PRO A 120 19.58 -3.55 -15.83
N PHE A 121 18.54 -3.58 -14.99
CA PHE A 121 17.15 -3.29 -15.38
C PHE A 121 16.76 -1.80 -15.32
N TYR A 122 17.70 -0.92 -14.96
CA TYR A 122 17.49 0.53 -15.04
C TYR A 122 17.88 1.03 -16.44
N ASN A 123 17.15 0.57 -17.44
CA ASN A 123 17.31 0.98 -18.83
C ASN A 123 15.93 1.04 -19.53
N HIS A 124 15.85 1.77 -20.64
CA HIS A 124 14.59 1.99 -21.35
C HIS A 124 14.02 0.72 -21.98
N ASP A 125 14.86 -0.16 -22.52
CA ASP A 125 14.42 -1.36 -23.26
C ASP A 125 13.72 -2.34 -22.30
N PHE A 126 14.35 -2.64 -21.17
CA PHE A 126 13.75 -3.50 -20.14
C PHE A 126 12.44 -2.91 -19.60
N GLN A 127 12.43 -1.61 -19.28
CA GLN A 127 11.23 -0.97 -18.74
C GLN A 127 10.09 -0.96 -19.75
N PHE A 128 10.39 -0.81 -21.04
CA PHE A 128 9.42 -0.89 -22.12
C PHE A 128 8.86 -2.31 -22.27
N GLU A 129 9.71 -3.33 -22.28
CA GLU A 129 9.28 -4.74 -22.35
C GLU A 129 8.37 -5.14 -21.19
N ILE A 130 8.72 -4.73 -19.96
CA ILE A 130 7.86 -4.93 -18.80
C ILE A 130 6.55 -4.18 -18.96
N SER A 131 6.57 -2.95 -19.49
CA SER A 131 5.36 -2.14 -19.67
C SER A 131 4.39 -2.76 -20.68
N GLU A 132 4.88 -3.36 -21.77
CA GLU A 132 4.03 -4.10 -22.71
C GLU A 132 3.50 -5.40 -22.07
N MET A 133 4.33 -6.14 -21.33
CA MET A 133 3.86 -7.32 -20.60
C MET A 133 2.77 -6.99 -19.57
N LEU A 134 2.91 -5.88 -18.85
CA LEU A 134 1.91 -5.39 -17.90
C LEU A 134 0.59 -5.01 -18.60
N LYS A 135 0.68 -4.36 -19.76
CA LYS A 135 -0.47 -3.98 -20.57
C LYS A 135 -1.25 -5.19 -21.08
N ASP A 136 -0.56 -6.25 -21.49
CA ASP A 136 -1.18 -7.50 -21.94
C ASP A 136 -1.95 -8.21 -20.80
N GLU A 137 -1.50 -8.03 -19.56
CA GLU A 137 -2.19 -8.53 -18.36
C GLU A 137 -3.28 -7.57 -17.83
N GLY A 138 -3.55 -6.45 -18.53
CA GLY A 138 -4.60 -5.49 -18.18
C GLY A 138 -4.19 -4.41 -17.18
N TYR A 139 -2.90 -4.28 -16.87
CA TYR A 139 -2.36 -3.26 -15.97
C TYR A 139 -1.92 -1.99 -16.69
N SER A 140 -1.60 -0.95 -15.90
CA SER A 140 -1.02 0.29 -16.43
C SER A 140 0.30 0.01 -17.17
N ASN A 141 0.41 0.49 -18.41
CA ASN A 141 1.61 0.41 -19.23
C ASN A 141 2.69 1.46 -18.86
N ARG A 142 2.53 2.13 -17.71
CA ARG A 142 3.51 3.11 -17.18
C ARG A 142 3.65 2.92 -15.68
N PRO A 143 4.25 1.81 -15.22
CA PRO A 143 4.56 1.64 -13.80
C PRO A 143 5.49 2.77 -13.33
N PHE A 144 5.37 3.12 -12.05
CA PHE A 144 6.35 3.98 -11.41
C PHE A 144 7.55 3.15 -10.98
N TRP A 145 8.74 3.52 -11.44
CA TRP A 145 9.98 2.82 -11.12
C TRP A 145 10.67 3.47 -9.93
N VAL A 146 11.02 2.65 -8.94
CA VAL A 146 11.82 3.05 -7.78
C VAL A 146 12.99 2.10 -7.61
N PHE A 147 13.98 2.49 -6.83
CA PHE A 147 15.01 1.57 -6.33
C PHE A 147 14.61 1.10 -4.94
N GLU A 148 14.71 -0.20 -4.72
CA GLU A 148 14.57 -0.76 -3.37
C GLU A 148 15.86 -0.46 -2.61
N VAL A 149 15.77 0.49 -1.67
CA VAL A 149 16.89 0.85 -0.80
C VAL A 149 16.87 -0.09 0.39
N ARG A 150 17.97 -0.83 0.57
CA ARG A 150 18.14 -1.62 1.79
C ARG A 150 18.25 -0.69 2.99
N PRO A 151 17.57 -0.99 4.12
CA PRO A 151 17.80 -0.26 5.34
C PRO A 151 19.28 -0.38 5.72
N ILE A 152 19.94 0.77 5.90
CA ILE A 152 21.32 0.86 6.34
C ILE A 152 21.36 1.09 7.85
N SER A 153 22.41 0.60 8.52
CA SER A 153 22.60 0.92 9.93
C SER A 153 22.94 2.40 10.11
N GLU A 154 22.69 2.93 11.30
CA GLU A 154 23.02 4.32 11.63
C GLU A 154 24.53 4.60 11.47
N GLU A 155 25.39 3.64 11.81
CA GLU A 155 26.83 3.73 11.60
C GLU A 155 27.21 3.81 10.11
N GLU A 156 26.55 3.05 9.25
CA GLU A 156 26.79 3.07 7.81
C GLU A 156 26.29 4.37 7.19
N TYR A 157 25.13 4.87 7.64
CA TYR A 157 24.61 6.18 7.25
C TYR A 157 25.57 7.33 7.62
N ASN A 158 26.10 7.33 8.85
CA ASN A 158 27.05 8.34 9.30
C ASN A 158 28.36 8.31 8.49
N LYS A 159 28.86 7.11 8.16
CA LYS A 159 30.03 6.96 7.28
C LYS A 159 29.78 7.50 5.87
N ILE A 160 28.59 7.28 5.31
CA ILE A 160 28.22 7.84 4.01
C ILE A 160 28.19 9.37 4.10
N LEU A 161 27.55 9.94 5.12
CA LEU A 161 27.47 11.39 5.32
C LEU A 161 28.85 12.07 5.45
N GLU A 162 29.80 11.42 6.12
CA GLU A 162 31.18 11.92 6.23
C GLU A 162 31.90 11.92 4.87
N GLN A 163 31.68 10.89 4.05
CA GLN A 163 32.28 10.79 2.71
C GLN A 163 31.68 11.78 1.70
N THR A 164 30.42 12.19 1.85
CA THR A 164 29.77 13.17 0.96
C THR A 164 30.06 14.62 1.35
N LYS A 165 30.63 14.86 2.53
CA LYS A 165 30.98 16.21 3.04
C LYS A 165 32.44 16.61 2.79
N GLY A 166 33.28 15.69 2.30
CA GLY A 166 34.65 15.96 1.86
C GLY A 166 34.74 16.19 0.36
#